data_AF-A0A8J6GPY5-F1
#
_entry.id   AF-A0A8J6GPY5-F1
#
_cell.length_a   1.000
_cell.length_b   1.000
_cell.length_c   1.000
_cell.angle_alpha   90.00
_cell.angle_beta   90.00
_cell.angle_gamma   90.00
#
_symmetry.space_group_name_H-M   'P 1'
#
loop_
_entity.id
_entity.type
_entity.pdbx_description
1 polymer ?
#
loop_
_entity_poly.entity_id
_entity_poly.type
_entity_poly.pdbx_seq_one_letter_code
_entity_poly.pdbx_strand_id
1 'polypeptide(L)'
;MFRRKLTAQDYHNPAGFNCKDETEFRNFIVWLEDQKIRHYKTEDRGNLRNIHNSDWPKFFKKYLRDVNCPFKIQERQEAIDWLLGLAVQAIIADPKTDHRLGKVGR
;
A
#
# COMPACT_ATOMS: atom_id res chain seq x y z
N MET A 1 8.19 13.67 -4.58
CA MET A 1 8.74 13.13 -3.31
C MET A 1 8.59 11.60 -3.16
N PHE A 2 7.86 10.89 -4.03
CA PHE A 2 7.66 9.43 -3.92
C PHE A 2 8.83 8.56 -4.38
N ARG A 3 9.71 9.07 -5.26
CA ARG A 3 10.76 8.28 -5.92
C ARG A 3 11.66 7.49 -4.97
N ARG A 4 12.12 8.10 -3.86
CA ARG A 4 12.99 7.40 -2.88
C ARG A 4 12.24 6.27 -2.16
N LYS A 5 10.98 6.51 -1.80
CA LYS A 5 10.11 5.51 -1.16
C LYS A 5 9.76 4.37 -2.13
N LEU A 6 9.47 4.68 -3.40
CA LEU A 6 9.17 3.70 -4.44
C LEU A 6 10.39 2.83 -4.79
N THR A 7 11.57 3.44 -4.92
CA THR A 7 12.82 2.69 -5.14
C THR A 7 13.14 1.79 -3.94
N ALA A 8 12.94 2.25 -2.71
CA ALA A 8 13.14 1.42 -1.51
C ALA A 8 12.18 0.23 -1.43
N GLN A 9 11.03 0.30 -2.10
CA GLN A 9 10.00 -0.73 -2.07
C GLN A 9 10.02 -1.63 -3.32
N ASP A 10 10.98 -1.43 -4.24
CA ASP A 10 11.13 -2.17 -5.50
C ASP A 10 9.93 -2.03 -6.45
N TYR A 11 9.37 -0.82 -6.56
CA TYR A 11 8.30 -0.57 -7.51
C TYR A 11 8.85 -0.50 -8.95
N HIS A 12 8.15 -1.12 -9.91
CA HIS A 12 8.60 -1.25 -11.31
C HIS A 12 8.92 0.09 -11.99
N ASN A 13 8.24 1.19 -11.63
CA ASN A 13 8.50 2.52 -12.20
C ASN A 13 8.50 3.64 -11.15
N PRO A 14 9.59 3.81 -10.39
CA PRO A 14 9.66 4.81 -9.32
C PRO A 14 9.84 6.25 -9.85
N ALA A 15 10.20 6.37 -11.13
CA ALA A 15 10.46 7.64 -11.80
C ALA A 15 9.23 8.22 -12.52
N GLY A 16 8.39 7.36 -13.08
CA GLY A 16 7.23 7.76 -13.88
C GLY A 16 5.88 7.59 -13.20
N PHE A 17 5.81 7.13 -11.95
CA PHE A 17 4.53 6.97 -11.25
C PHE A 17 3.72 8.26 -11.19
N ASN A 18 2.54 8.27 -11.82
CA ASN A 18 1.65 9.41 -11.84
C ASN A 18 0.43 9.18 -10.94
N CYS A 19 0.44 9.80 -9.75
CA CYS A 19 -0.70 9.78 -8.83
C CYS A 19 -1.98 10.46 -9.36
N LYS A 20 -1.88 11.23 -10.47
CA LYS A 20 -3.05 11.83 -11.13
C LYS A 20 -3.77 10.83 -12.03
N ASP A 21 -3.07 9.83 -12.54
CA ASP A 21 -3.66 8.80 -13.36
C ASP A 21 -4.42 7.81 -12.48
N GLU A 22 -5.70 7.59 -12.75
CA GLU A 22 -6.51 6.68 -11.95
C GLU A 22 -6.06 5.23 -12.10
N THR A 23 -5.61 4.82 -13.28
CA THR A 23 -5.19 3.44 -13.54
C THR A 23 -3.91 3.14 -12.77
N GLU A 24 -2.91 4.02 -12.87
CA GLU A 24 -1.68 3.89 -12.08
C GLU A 24 -1.95 3.95 -10.58
N PHE A 25 -2.78 4.91 -10.13
CA PHE A 25 -3.16 5.02 -8.73
C PHE A 25 -3.78 3.73 -8.20
N ARG A 26 -4.78 3.19 -8.90
CA ARG A 26 -5.48 1.96 -8.51
C ARG A 26 -4.53 0.76 -8.49
N ASN A 27 -3.68 0.61 -9.52
CA ASN A 27 -2.66 -0.45 -9.56
C ASN A 27 -1.68 -0.34 -8.40
N PHE A 28 -1.27 0.88 -8.05
CA PHE A 28 -0.34 1.12 -6.96
C PHE A 28 -0.90 0.72 -5.60
N ILE A 29 -2.18 1.02 -5.33
CA ILE A 29 -2.86 0.57 -4.11
C ILE A 29 -2.93 -0.96 -4.04
N VAL A 30 -3.31 -1.61 -5.15
CA VAL A 30 -3.37 -3.08 -5.24
C VAL A 30 -2.00 -3.69 -4.95
N TRP A 31 -0.94 -3.11 -5.51
CA TRP A 31 0.42 -3.57 -5.28
C TRP A 31 0.87 -3.40 -3.82
N LEU A 32 0.60 -2.23 -3.20
CA LEU A 32 0.91 -2.00 -1.79
C LEU A 32 0.21 -3.03 -0.90
N GLU A 33 -1.06 -3.29 -1.17
CA GLU A 33 -1.85 -4.26 -0.43
C GLU A 33 -1.36 -5.69 -0.64
N ASP A 34 -1.04 -6.10 -1.87
CA ASP A 34 -0.64 -7.47 -2.17
C ASP A 34 0.79 -7.79 -1.71
N GLN A 35 1.70 -6.81 -1.80
CA GLN A 35 3.13 -7.03 -1.58
C GLN A 35 3.61 -6.55 -0.21
N LYS A 36 3.01 -5.50 0.37
CA LYS A 36 3.55 -4.84 1.56
C LYS A 36 2.63 -4.95 2.77
N ILE A 37 1.41 -4.43 2.66
CA ILE A 37 0.50 -4.29 3.79
C ILE A 37 -0.18 -5.64 4.10
N ARG A 38 -0.64 -6.36 3.07
CA ARG A 38 -1.30 -7.69 3.15
C ARG A 38 -2.38 -7.76 4.22
N HIS A 39 -3.14 -6.68 4.40
CA HIS A 39 -4.18 -6.58 5.42
C HIS A 39 -5.40 -7.44 5.09
N TYR A 40 -5.82 -7.44 3.82
CA TYR A 40 -6.96 -8.19 3.32
C TYR A 40 -6.59 -9.64 2.95
N LYS A 41 -7.53 -10.53 3.25
CA LYS A 41 -7.56 -11.91 2.77
C LYS A 41 -7.79 -11.93 1.26
N THR A 42 -7.42 -13.03 0.62
CA THR A 42 -7.50 -13.23 -0.84
C THR A 42 -8.86 -12.87 -1.44
N GLU A 43 -9.95 -13.10 -0.69
CA GLU A 43 -11.33 -12.83 -1.11
C GLU A 43 -11.64 -11.33 -1.20
N ASP A 44 -11.26 -10.52 -0.19
CA ASP A 44 -11.46 -9.06 -0.20
C ASP A 44 -10.55 -8.35 -1.22
N ARG A 45 -9.39 -8.94 -1.55
CA ARG A 45 -8.46 -8.39 -2.55
C ARG A 45 -9.07 -8.31 -3.95
N GLY A 46 -10.02 -9.18 -4.29
CA GLY A 46 -10.67 -9.19 -5.60
C GLY A 46 -11.32 -7.85 -5.94
N ASN A 47 -11.89 -7.18 -4.94
CA ASN A 47 -12.55 -5.88 -5.10
C ASN A 47 -11.56 -4.76 -5.43
N LEU A 48 -10.38 -4.76 -4.79
CA LEU A 48 -9.32 -3.79 -5.06
C LEU A 48 -8.59 -4.10 -6.36
N ARG A 49 -8.34 -5.38 -6.68
CA ARG A 49 -7.71 -5.83 -7.93
C ARG A 49 -8.52 -5.45 -9.16
N ASN A 50 -9.84 -5.32 -9.04
CA ASN A 50 -10.68 -4.89 -10.13
C ASN A 50 -10.62 -3.36 -10.34
N ILE A 51 -9.50 -2.89 -10.88
CA ILE A 51 -9.21 -1.46 -11.10
C ILE A 51 -10.18 -0.79 -12.08
N HIS A 52 -10.90 -1.55 -12.91
CA HIS A 52 -11.89 -1.00 -13.86
C HIS A 52 -13.30 -0.93 -13.27
N ASN A 53 -13.51 -1.37 -12.03
CA ASN A 53 -14.81 -1.33 -11.39
C ASN A 53 -15.24 0.12 -11.07
N SER A 54 -16.49 0.46 -11.37
CA SER A 54 -17.11 1.74 -11.00
C SER A 54 -17.25 1.89 -9.48
N ASP A 55 -17.40 0.78 -8.75
CA ASP A 55 -17.45 0.76 -7.28
C ASP A 55 -16.06 0.76 -6.62
N TRP A 56 -14.96 0.74 -7.38
CA TRP A 56 -13.60 0.78 -6.83
C TRP A 56 -13.36 1.86 -5.76
N PRO A 57 -13.76 3.14 -5.94
CA PRO A 57 -13.59 4.17 -4.90
C PRO A 57 -14.34 3.85 -3.59
N LYS A 58 -15.43 3.08 -3.65
CA LYS A 58 -16.18 2.63 -2.46
C LYS A 58 -15.39 1.57 -1.69
N PHE A 59 -14.79 0.62 -2.40
CA PHE A 59 -13.90 -0.39 -1.83
C PHE A 59 -12.62 0.25 -1.28
N PHE A 60 -12.03 1.20 -2.00
CA PHE A 60 -10.86 1.93 -1.54
C PHE A 60 -11.16 2.76 -0.29
N LYS A 61 -12.32 3.41 -0.22
CA LYS A 61 -12.76 4.12 1.00
C LYS A 61 -12.94 3.16 2.18
N LYS A 62 -13.48 1.96 1.96
CA LYS A 62 -13.59 0.92 2.99
C LYS A 62 -12.19 0.48 3.45
N TYR A 63 -11.28 0.24 2.51
CA TYR A 63 -9.88 -0.11 2.78
C TYR A 63 -9.18 0.91 3.66
N LEU A 64 -9.26 2.20 3.32
CA LEU A 64 -8.69 3.27 4.13
C LEU A 64 -9.20 3.23 5.58
N ARG A 65 -10.47 2.89 5.78
CA ARG A 65 -11.04 2.75 7.13
C ARG A 65 -10.50 1.51 7.85
N ASP A 66 -10.42 0.37 7.18
CA ASP A 66 -9.90 -0.88 7.75
C ASP A 66 -8.45 -0.71 8.22
N VAL A 67 -7.60 -0.06 7.40
CA VAL A 67 -6.22 0.23 7.77
C VAL A 67 -6.08 1.38 8.79
N ASN A 68 -7.18 2.03 9.22
CA ASN A 68 -7.18 3.22 10.08
C ASN A 68 -6.45 4.44 9.48
N CYS A 69 -6.52 4.61 8.17
CA CYS A 69 -6.02 5.80 7.50
C CYS A 69 -6.92 7.02 7.81
N PRO A 70 -6.36 8.13 8.33
CA PRO A 70 -7.13 9.34 8.62
C PRO A 70 -7.49 10.15 7.37
N PHE A 71 -6.90 9.83 6.22
CA PHE A 71 -7.05 10.58 4.97
C PHE A 71 -8.25 10.10 4.13
N LYS A 72 -8.73 10.98 3.25
CA LYS A 72 -9.85 10.70 2.34
C LYS A 72 -9.34 10.33 0.95
N ILE A 73 -10.19 9.71 0.14
CA ILE A 73 -9.94 9.42 -1.29
C ILE A 73 -9.61 10.65 -2.15
N GLN A 74 -9.92 11.86 -1.67
CA GLN A 74 -9.57 13.14 -2.31
C GLN A 74 -8.10 13.50 -2.07
N GLU A 75 -7.56 13.15 -0.91
CA GLU A 75 -6.20 13.42 -0.44
C GLU A 75 -5.29 12.28 -0.91
N ARG A 76 -5.27 12.03 -2.22
CA ARG A 76 -4.58 10.86 -2.79
C ARG A 76 -3.10 10.84 -2.46
N GLN A 77 -2.44 12.00 -2.48
CA GLN A 77 -1.01 12.12 -2.20
C GLN A 77 -0.70 11.79 -0.74
N GLU A 78 -1.45 12.37 0.20
CA GLU A 78 -1.28 12.11 1.63
C GLU A 78 -1.65 10.66 1.96
N ALA A 79 -2.73 10.13 1.39
CA ALA A 79 -3.14 8.74 1.57
C ALA A 79 -2.05 7.76 1.06
N ILE A 80 -1.44 8.02 -0.10
CA ILE A 80 -0.32 7.22 -0.61
C ILE A 80 0.87 7.31 0.34
N ASP A 81 1.24 8.51 0.79
CA ASP A 81 2.40 8.70 1.66
C ASP A 81 2.22 7.94 2.99
N TRP A 82 1.01 8.00 3.53
CA TRP A 82 0.61 7.30 4.74
C TRP A 82 0.61 5.77 4.53
N LEU A 83 0.04 5.28 3.43
CA LEU A 83 0.03 3.85 3.09
C LEU A 83 1.45 3.31 2.84
N LEU A 84 2.35 4.12 2.27
CA LEU A 84 3.77 3.79 2.15
C LEU A 84 4.42 3.65 3.53
N GLY A 85 4.08 4.52 4.48
CA GLY A 85 4.53 4.41 5.87
C GLY A 85 3.98 3.15 6.56
N LEU A 86 2.71 2.82 6.32
CA LEU A 86 2.09 1.59 6.83
C LEU A 86 2.75 0.35 6.22
N ALA A 87 3.03 0.36 4.91
CA ALA A 87 3.75 -0.72 4.23
C ALA A 87 5.13 -1.00 4.85
N VAL A 88 5.89 0.04 5.21
CA VAL A 88 7.16 -0.12 5.93
C VAL A 88 6.94 -0.74 7.30
N GLN A 89 5.94 -0.26 8.05
CA GLN A 89 5.61 -0.81 9.36
C GLN A 89 5.17 -2.27 9.27
N ALA A 90 4.40 -2.64 8.25
CA ALA A 90 3.98 -4.02 8.01
C ALA A 90 5.17 -4.95 7.75
N ILE A 91 6.19 -4.50 7.00
CA ILE A 91 7.43 -5.26 6.80
C ILE A 91 8.19 -5.47 8.12
N ILE A 92 8.26 -4.43 8.96
CA ILE A 92 8.93 -4.51 10.27
C ILE A 92 8.13 -5.38 11.26
N ALA A 93 6.81 -5.29 11.21
CA ALA A 93 5.90 -6.04 12.07
C ALA A 93 5.76 -7.51 11.66
N ASP A 94 6.07 -7.86 10.41
CA ASP A 94 6.07 -9.25 9.95
C ASP A 94 7.29 -10.00 10.53
N PRO A 95 7.08 -11.00 11.41
CA PRO A 95 8.16 -11.67 12.12
C PRO A 95 9.03 -12.55 11.22
N LYS A 96 8.65 -12.80 9.95
CA LYS A 96 9.48 -13.55 8.99
C LYS A 96 10.56 -12.67 8.35
N THR A 97 10.41 -11.35 8.40
CA THR A 97 11.40 -10.39 7.91
C THR A 97 12.34 -9.87 9.00
N ASP A 98 12.12 -10.25 10.26
CA ASP A 98 13.01 -9.97 11.39
C ASP A 98 14.25 -10.90 11.38
N HIS A 99 15.12 -10.75 10.38
CA HIS A 99 16.48 -11.29 10.44
C HIS A 99 17.48 -10.30 11.08
N ARG A 100 17.01 -9.20 11.67
CA ARG A 100 17.87 -8.10 12.19
C ARG A 100 17.89 -7.96 13.71
N LEU A 101 17.19 -8.80 14.47
CA LEU A 101 17.50 -8.96 15.89
C LEU A 101 18.48 -10.12 16.06
N GLY A 102 19.75 -9.78 15.89
CA GLY A 102 20.85 -10.61 16.36
C GLY A 102 20.58 -11.03 17.80
N LYS A 103 20.68 -12.34 18.04
CA LYS A 103 20.67 -13.02 19.33
C LYS A 103 21.05 -12.11 20.50
N VAL A 104 20.06 -11.69 21.28
CA VAL A 104 20.28 -11.36 22.70
C VAL A 104 19.89 -12.62 23.50
N GLY A 105 20.73 -13.64 23.35
CA GLY A 105 20.71 -14.82 24.21
C GLY A 105 21.76 -14.60 25.30
N ARG A 106 21.29 -14.50 26.55
CA ARG A 106 22.11 -14.49 27.76
C ARG A 106 23.02 -15.71 27.86
#